data_AF-A0A661HHR2-F1
#
_entry.id   AF-A0A661HHR2-F1
#
_cell.length_a   1.000
_cell.length_b   1.000
_cell.length_c   1.000
_cell.angle_alpha   90.00
_cell.angle_beta   90.00
_cell.angle_gamma   90.00
#
_symmetry.space_group_name_H-M   'P 1'
#
loop_
_entity.id
_entity.type
_entity.pdbx_description
1 polymer ?
#
loop_
_entity_poly.entity_id
_entity_poly.type
_entity_poly.pdbx_seq_one_letter_code
_entity_poly.pdbx_strand_id
1 'polypeptide(L)'
;GTGKAINNPDGTAVSYFGTNPVDIPNCYSCHSRTGKAAQMARDEGLKQGDAEYAYWKTYPDTSEYMARLAEGSINILALHDSHHGTTFLSDYDSNAAGNRLGKVGFVNCTDCHGDNVSGNLQEPRVTASGYKTVKAKALSEAIHGFHLAMVPMPDGADRAQSCQSCHPTHFQNPNMNDDTNPFRVTDRYGEGRFSKGDIRNSGGGCYVRRDAHSNPNAKPPFFLNAYGKWQLENVSMKDEHGKDSEMRGLYCTNCHSKVAQALYIADDLTHDSKQEGKTLRNKSLKDLVAAVAGGDMKKFSAIADPKVGTGEVLSYYMDHKSAPLVKNVGKDGKLDLKPWNHKTGGDVPYAAASAGNDWWLSASEPHCADCHLAPFVEQDTGGKYFPIDQPNKYSLYRYSKAHGNIACQTCHESTHGLYSTRYDGDERSVDVTTHQQALQYSPDGKYAGPITCSACHAVNKNGVAVQLEGTEYANDYWASVTLAHFMREGDQKLSVKELVKKYPYKKSTQIVKDGWK
;
A
#
# COMPACT_ATOMS: atom_id res chain seq x y z
N GLY A 1 -8.72 -24.85 19.34
CA GLY A 1 -7.44 -25.58 19.48
C GLY A 1 -6.88 -25.37 20.87
N THR A 2 -5.91 -26.18 21.33
CA THR A 2 -5.44 -26.24 22.73
C THR A 2 -4.46 -25.13 23.17
N GLY A 3 -4.20 -24.11 22.35
CA GLY A 3 -3.38 -22.95 22.73
C GLY A 3 -1.90 -23.26 23.03
N LYS A 4 -1.34 -24.35 22.47
CA LYS A 4 0.07 -24.70 22.65
C LYS A 4 0.95 -23.90 21.68
N ALA A 5 2.08 -23.40 22.18
CA ALA A 5 3.09 -22.71 21.39
C ALA A 5 3.66 -23.63 20.30
N ILE A 6 3.92 -23.06 19.11
CA ILE A 6 4.62 -23.75 18.03
C ILE A 6 6.10 -23.77 18.39
N ASN A 7 6.68 -24.97 18.37
CA ASN A 7 8.09 -25.15 18.62
C ASN A 7 8.83 -25.43 17.30
N ASN A 8 10.03 -24.91 17.18
CA ASN A 8 11.05 -25.35 16.23
C ASN A 8 11.29 -26.87 16.43
N PRO A 9 11.90 -27.57 15.44
CA PRO A 9 12.28 -28.98 15.57
C PRO A 9 13.14 -29.30 16.80
N ASP A 10 13.85 -28.31 17.34
CA ASP A 10 14.67 -28.41 18.55
C ASP A 10 13.90 -28.20 19.87
N GLY A 11 12.58 -27.97 19.81
CA GLY A 11 11.72 -27.77 20.97
C GLY A 11 11.66 -26.34 21.49
N THR A 12 12.41 -25.39 20.92
CA THR A 12 12.31 -23.96 21.27
C THR A 12 11.07 -23.33 20.65
N ALA A 13 10.45 -22.36 21.33
CA ALA A 13 9.33 -21.63 20.74
C ALA A 13 9.78 -20.86 19.50
N VAL A 14 8.99 -20.92 18.43
CA VAL A 14 9.23 -20.12 17.23
C VAL A 14 9.11 -18.64 17.61
N SER A 15 10.21 -17.89 17.49
CA SER A 15 10.26 -16.43 17.69
C SER A 15 10.80 -15.75 16.44
N TYR A 16 10.12 -14.72 15.95
CA TYR A 16 10.67 -13.79 14.97
C TYR A 16 10.76 -12.38 15.57
N PHE A 17 11.88 -11.72 15.29
CA PHE A 17 12.05 -10.28 15.39
C PHE A 17 12.76 -9.82 14.11
N GLY A 18 12.26 -8.77 13.46
CA GLY A 18 12.98 -8.14 12.35
C GLY A 18 12.08 -7.62 11.22
N THR A 19 12.36 -6.40 10.80
CA THR A 19 11.98 -5.81 9.51
C THR A 19 13.15 -5.94 8.50
N ASN A 20 12.79 -6.12 7.22
CA ASN A 20 13.58 -6.06 5.96
C ASN A 20 14.01 -7.42 5.34
N PRO A 21 14.01 -7.55 4.00
CA PRO A 21 14.64 -6.63 3.05
C PRO A 21 13.69 -5.59 2.46
N VAL A 22 14.26 -4.40 2.23
CA VAL A 22 13.70 -3.35 1.37
C VAL A 22 13.47 -3.95 -0.02
N ASP A 23 12.31 -3.70 -0.61
CA ASP A 23 11.97 -4.19 -1.94
C ASP A 23 13.05 -3.80 -2.94
N ILE A 24 13.78 -4.78 -3.49
CA ILE A 24 14.47 -4.60 -4.77
C ILE A 24 13.40 -4.79 -5.84
N PRO A 25 12.99 -3.73 -6.57
CA PRO A 25 12.03 -3.88 -7.64
C PRO A 25 12.55 -4.89 -8.66
N ASN A 26 11.66 -5.72 -9.22
CA ASN A 26 12.02 -6.73 -10.22
C ASN A 26 12.29 -6.10 -11.61
N CYS A 27 12.92 -4.92 -11.66
CA CYS A 27 13.27 -4.18 -12.87
C CYS A 27 13.99 -5.05 -13.90
N TYR A 28 14.83 -5.98 -13.43
CA TYR A 28 15.54 -6.92 -14.30
C TYR A 28 14.60 -7.76 -15.19
N SER A 29 13.35 -8.00 -14.79
CA SER A 29 12.39 -8.76 -15.62
C SER A 29 12.18 -8.09 -16.97
N CYS A 30 12.06 -6.75 -16.99
CA CYS A 30 11.83 -5.97 -18.20
C CYS A 30 13.12 -5.36 -18.78
N HIS A 31 14.10 -5.03 -17.93
CA HIS A 31 15.33 -4.32 -18.31
C HIS A 31 16.52 -5.22 -18.63
N SER A 32 16.38 -6.54 -18.60
CA SER A 32 17.47 -7.47 -18.94
C SER A 32 17.04 -8.54 -19.93
N ARG A 33 18.01 -9.17 -20.61
CA ARG A 33 17.81 -10.27 -21.55
C ARG A 33 16.83 -9.87 -22.66
N THR A 34 15.78 -10.66 -22.87
CA THR A 34 14.72 -10.43 -23.86
C THR A 34 13.56 -9.62 -23.28
N GLY A 35 13.73 -9.00 -22.11
CA GLY A 35 12.71 -8.13 -21.55
C GLY A 35 12.47 -6.92 -22.46
N LYS A 36 11.24 -6.40 -22.46
CA LYS A 36 10.80 -5.36 -23.41
C LYS A 36 11.69 -4.10 -23.41
N ALA A 37 12.14 -3.65 -22.24
CA ALA A 37 13.03 -2.48 -22.13
C ALA A 37 14.48 -2.79 -22.51
N ALA A 38 14.93 -4.04 -22.33
CA ALA A 38 16.22 -4.48 -22.86
C ALA A 38 16.21 -4.54 -24.39
N GLN A 39 15.14 -5.06 -24.99
CA GLN A 39 15.01 -5.10 -26.45
C GLN A 39 14.97 -3.69 -27.04
N MET A 40 14.20 -2.77 -26.43
CA MET A 40 14.18 -1.36 -26.82
C MET A 40 15.58 -0.73 -26.80
N ALA A 41 16.34 -0.94 -25.72
CA ALA A 41 17.70 -0.42 -25.64
C ALA A 41 18.62 -1.00 -26.73
N ARG A 42 18.49 -2.29 -27.06
CA ARG A 42 19.24 -2.93 -28.16
C ARG A 42 18.87 -2.36 -29.51
N ASP A 43 17.58 -2.13 -29.75
CA ASP A 43 17.06 -1.56 -31.00
C ASP A 43 17.59 -0.12 -31.20
N GLU A 44 17.85 0.60 -30.11
CA GLU A 44 18.51 1.91 -30.11
C GLU A 44 20.06 1.85 -30.17
N GLY A 45 20.63 0.64 -30.20
CA GLY A 45 22.08 0.45 -30.28
C GLY A 45 22.82 0.60 -28.95
N LEU A 46 22.11 0.63 -27.82
CA LEU A 46 22.70 0.62 -26.48
C LEU A 46 23.18 -0.81 -26.15
N LYS A 47 24.45 -0.95 -25.78
CA LYS A 47 25.13 -2.26 -25.62
C LYS A 47 25.69 -2.48 -24.21
N GLN A 48 25.65 -1.46 -23.36
CA GLN A 48 26.28 -1.47 -22.04
C GLN A 48 25.65 -2.56 -21.15
N GLY A 49 24.32 -2.77 -21.23
CA GLY A 49 23.67 -3.87 -20.52
C GLY A 49 24.15 -5.26 -20.94
N ASP A 50 24.40 -5.48 -22.24
CA ASP A 50 24.96 -6.75 -22.72
C ASP A 50 26.37 -6.99 -22.22
N ALA A 51 27.21 -5.95 -22.26
CA ALA A 51 28.56 -6.01 -21.75
C ALA A 51 28.58 -6.37 -20.26
N GLU A 52 27.67 -5.77 -19.49
CA GLU A 52 27.51 -6.03 -18.06
C GLU A 52 27.13 -7.49 -17.79
N TYR A 53 26.13 -8.03 -18.49
CA TYR A 53 25.77 -9.44 -18.34
C TYR A 53 26.93 -10.36 -18.70
N ALA A 54 27.58 -10.11 -19.86
CA ALA A 54 28.68 -10.93 -20.34
C ALA A 54 29.81 -11.00 -19.31
N TYR A 55 30.16 -9.86 -18.70
CA TYR A 55 31.13 -9.79 -17.61
C TYR A 55 30.74 -10.70 -16.44
N TRP A 56 29.51 -10.58 -15.92
CA TRP A 56 29.07 -11.37 -14.77
C TRP A 56 29.02 -12.87 -15.05
N LYS A 57 28.75 -13.26 -16.30
CA LYS A 57 28.77 -14.66 -16.74
C LYS A 57 30.17 -15.23 -16.98
N THR A 58 31.24 -14.42 -16.90
CA THR A 58 32.61 -14.96 -16.88
C THR A 58 32.93 -15.71 -15.58
N TYR A 59 32.20 -15.42 -14.50
CA TYR A 59 32.34 -16.11 -13.21
C TYR A 59 31.44 -17.35 -13.20
N PRO A 60 32.00 -18.57 -13.00
CA PRO A 60 31.25 -19.83 -13.07
C PRO A 60 30.04 -19.91 -12.13
N ASP A 61 30.15 -19.29 -10.95
CA ASP A 61 29.15 -19.40 -9.89
C ASP A 61 28.10 -18.27 -9.91
N THR A 62 28.16 -17.34 -10.88
CA THR A 62 27.19 -16.25 -10.96
C THR A 62 25.84 -16.76 -11.44
N SER A 63 24.84 -16.61 -10.58
CA SER A 63 23.44 -16.95 -10.89
C SER A 63 22.88 -16.06 -12.01
N GLU A 64 21.91 -16.59 -12.75
CA GLU A 64 21.18 -15.80 -13.76
C GLU A 64 20.52 -14.57 -13.14
N TYR A 65 20.01 -14.69 -11.91
CA TYR A 65 19.43 -13.55 -11.21
C TYR A 65 20.44 -12.41 -11.04
N MET A 66 21.64 -12.69 -10.56
CA MET A 66 22.67 -11.66 -10.34
C MET A 66 23.14 -11.02 -11.64
N ALA A 67 23.40 -11.84 -12.68
CA ALA A 67 23.83 -11.32 -13.98
C ALA A 67 22.74 -10.43 -14.63
N ARG A 68 21.47 -10.83 -14.52
CA ARG A 68 20.33 -10.05 -15.03
C ARG A 68 20.05 -8.79 -14.21
N LEU A 69 20.23 -8.83 -12.89
CA LEU A 69 20.08 -7.67 -12.02
C LEU A 69 21.11 -6.59 -12.38
N ALA A 70 22.35 -6.99 -12.61
CA ALA A 70 23.40 -6.09 -13.05
C ALA A 70 23.13 -5.52 -14.45
N GLU A 71 22.80 -6.39 -15.43
CA GLU A 71 22.38 -5.97 -16.78
C GLU A 71 21.25 -4.96 -16.72
N GLY A 72 20.19 -5.26 -15.97
CA GLY A 72 19.03 -4.39 -15.81
C GLY A 72 19.40 -3.02 -15.24
N SER A 73 20.30 -2.99 -14.26
CA SER A 73 20.78 -1.74 -13.65
C SER A 73 21.51 -0.86 -14.67
N ILE A 74 22.47 -1.42 -15.41
CA ILE A 74 23.21 -0.67 -16.44
C ILE A 74 22.29 -0.27 -17.60
N ASN A 75 21.35 -1.12 -17.98
CA ASN A 75 20.41 -0.83 -19.05
C ASN A 75 19.48 0.35 -18.70
N ILE A 76 19.02 0.45 -17.45
CA ILE A 76 18.26 1.62 -16.97
C ILE A 76 19.08 2.90 -17.13
N LEU A 77 20.35 2.88 -16.69
CA LEU A 77 21.23 4.05 -16.80
C LEU A 77 21.50 4.44 -18.26
N ALA A 78 21.68 3.46 -19.15
CA ALA A 78 21.89 3.71 -20.58
C ALA A 78 20.68 4.38 -21.23
N LEU A 79 19.47 3.89 -20.93
CA LEU A 79 18.23 4.51 -21.40
C LEU A 79 18.06 5.93 -20.86
N HIS A 80 18.41 6.16 -19.58
CA HIS A 80 18.40 7.50 -19.00
C HIS A 80 19.35 8.46 -19.72
N ASP A 81 20.58 8.04 -20.00
CA ASP A 81 21.54 8.87 -20.72
C ASP A 81 21.06 9.17 -22.16
N SER A 82 20.44 8.18 -22.83
CA SER A 82 19.86 8.33 -24.18
C SER A 82 18.70 9.33 -24.24
N HIS A 83 17.79 9.29 -23.26
CA HIS A 83 16.50 9.99 -23.36
C HIS A 83 16.33 11.20 -22.43
N HIS A 84 17.15 11.33 -21.39
CA HIS A 84 16.91 12.28 -20.29
C HIS A 84 18.09 13.20 -20.01
N GLY A 85 19.16 13.16 -20.83
CA GLY A 85 20.28 14.09 -20.76
C GLY A 85 21.12 13.97 -19.48
N THR A 86 21.07 12.78 -18.86
CA THR A 86 21.96 12.35 -17.77
C THR A 86 23.29 11.86 -18.34
N THR A 87 24.24 11.56 -17.46
CA THR A 87 25.60 11.11 -17.84
C THR A 87 26.08 9.98 -16.93
N PHE A 88 25.17 9.10 -16.53
CA PHE A 88 25.41 8.04 -15.56
C PHE A 88 26.43 7.00 -16.03
N LEU A 89 26.58 6.80 -17.34
CA LEU A 89 27.54 5.87 -17.92
C LEU A 89 28.76 6.57 -18.54
N SER A 90 28.99 7.85 -18.22
CA SER A 90 30.09 8.64 -18.80
C SER A 90 31.50 8.12 -18.50
N ASP A 91 31.67 7.38 -17.40
CA ASP A 91 32.93 6.73 -17.01
C ASP A 91 32.76 5.19 -16.93
N TYR A 92 31.82 4.64 -17.71
CA TYR A 92 31.57 3.19 -17.73
C TYR A 92 32.70 2.43 -18.39
N ASP A 93 33.28 1.46 -17.68
CA ASP A 93 34.29 0.53 -18.21
C ASP A 93 33.88 -0.92 -17.94
N SER A 94 33.50 -1.64 -18.99
CA SER A 94 33.08 -3.05 -18.90
C SER A 94 34.19 -4.01 -18.46
N ASN A 95 35.46 -3.58 -18.47
CA ASN A 95 36.61 -4.40 -18.07
C ASN A 95 37.05 -4.13 -16.63
N ALA A 96 36.48 -3.14 -15.95
CA ALA A 96 36.86 -2.85 -14.58
C ALA A 96 36.44 -3.99 -13.64
N ALA A 97 37.41 -4.51 -12.88
CA ALA A 97 37.19 -5.62 -11.94
C ALA A 97 36.41 -5.22 -10.66
N GLY A 98 36.16 -3.93 -10.47
CA GLY A 98 35.44 -3.37 -9.32
C GLY A 98 34.26 -2.50 -9.77
N ASN A 99 34.26 -1.22 -9.36
CA ASN A 99 33.24 -0.26 -9.77
C ASN A 99 33.36 0.06 -11.27
N ARG A 100 32.42 -0.46 -12.07
CA ARG A 100 32.35 -0.20 -13.52
C ARG A 100 31.76 1.16 -13.88
N LEU A 101 31.28 1.95 -12.92
CA LEU A 101 30.83 3.33 -13.14
C LEU A 101 31.94 4.36 -12.89
N GLY A 102 33.15 3.92 -12.53
CA GLY A 102 34.31 4.80 -12.35
C GLY A 102 34.03 5.96 -11.37
N LYS A 103 34.37 7.18 -11.79
CA LYS A 103 34.17 8.43 -11.04
C LYS A 103 32.70 8.82 -10.88
N VAL A 104 31.79 8.27 -11.69
CA VAL A 104 30.35 8.48 -11.51
C VAL A 104 29.90 7.88 -10.17
N GLY A 105 30.45 6.72 -9.80
CA GLY A 105 30.11 6.06 -8.56
C GLY A 105 28.66 5.58 -8.51
N PHE A 106 28.07 5.55 -7.31
CA PHE A 106 26.69 5.10 -7.09
C PHE A 106 25.69 6.14 -7.61
N VAL A 107 24.79 5.72 -8.50
CA VAL A 107 23.70 6.57 -8.99
C VAL A 107 22.50 6.43 -8.07
N ASN A 108 22.07 7.56 -7.52
CA ASN A 108 20.88 7.64 -6.69
C ASN A 108 19.78 8.41 -7.44
N CYS A 109 18.71 7.71 -7.85
CA CYS A 109 17.60 8.30 -8.61
C CYS A 109 17.01 9.54 -7.92
N THR A 110 16.96 9.50 -6.58
CA THR A 110 16.38 10.57 -5.76
C THR A 110 17.16 11.88 -5.88
N ASP A 111 18.42 11.86 -6.30
CA ASP A 111 19.21 13.07 -6.54
C ASP A 111 18.63 13.95 -7.66
N CYS A 112 17.92 13.37 -8.62
CA CYS A 112 17.24 14.10 -9.71
C CYS A 112 15.72 14.21 -9.51
N HIS A 113 15.13 13.19 -8.88
CA HIS A 113 13.69 12.98 -8.90
C HIS A 113 12.94 13.45 -7.65
N GLY A 114 13.59 13.83 -6.55
CA GLY A 114 12.87 14.18 -5.31
C GLY A 114 12.09 13.00 -4.72
N ASP A 115 12.21 12.79 -3.42
CA ASP A 115 11.57 11.64 -2.79
C ASP A 115 11.42 11.82 -1.28
N ASN A 116 10.18 11.76 -0.80
CA ASN A 116 9.86 11.89 0.61
C ASN A 116 10.22 10.62 1.40
N VAL A 117 10.36 9.47 0.75
CA VAL A 117 10.71 8.20 1.40
C VAL A 117 12.18 8.17 1.82
N SER A 118 13.07 8.51 0.89
CA SER A 118 14.50 8.65 1.15
C SER A 118 14.88 9.93 1.91
N GLY A 119 13.90 10.83 2.14
CA GLY A 119 14.12 12.12 2.77
C GLY A 119 14.84 13.13 1.87
N ASN A 120 14.87 12.91 0.54
CA ASN A 120 15.39 13.89 -0.39
C ASN A 120 14.36 14.98 -0.72
N LEU A 121 14.26 15.97 0.16
CA LEU A 121 13.27 17.05 0.06
C LEU A 121 13.73 18.24 -0.79
N GLN A 122 14.81 18.08 -1.56
CA GLN A 122 15.31 19.08 -2.50
C GLN A 122 15.75 18.41 -3.79
N GLU A 123 15.18 18.86 -4.91
CA GLU A 123 15.49 18.38 -6.25
C GLU A 123 15.90 19.53 -7.18
N PRO A 124 17.03 19.41 -7.93
CA PRO A 124 18.05 18.37 -7.78
C PRO A 124 18.80 18.48 -6.44
N ARG A 125 19.32 17.36 -5.93
CA ARG A 125 20.12 17.34 -4.71
C ARG A 125 21.43 18.09 -4.93
N VAL A 126 21.66 19.14 -4.14
CA VAL A 126 22.83 20.03 -4.30
C VAL A 126 24.17 19.37 -3.95
N THR A 127 24.15 18.31 -3.13
CA THR A 127 25.34 17.57 -2.71
C THR A 127 25.63 16.36 -3.59
N ALA A 128 24.83 16.11 -4.63
CA ALA A 128 25.09 15.02 -5.55
C ALA A 128 26.39 15.29 -6.33
N SER A 129 27.18 14.26 -6.54
CA SER A 129 28.49 14.34 -7.19
C SER A 129 28.73 13.12 -8.07
N GLY A 130 29.61 13.24 -9.06
CA GLY A 130 29.97 12.14 -9.97
C GLY A 130 29.22 12.16 -11.30
N TYR A 131 28.03 12.75 -11.35
CA TYR A 131 27.22 12.88 -12.58
C TYR A 131 26.46 14.20 -12.62
N LYS A 132 25.99 14.57 -13.82
CA LYS A 132 25.10 15.71 -14.00
C LYS A 132 23.71 15.37 -13.47
N THR A 133 23.26 16.09 -12.44
CA THR A 133 21.87 16.01 -11.99
C THR A 133 20.94 16.83 -12.89
N VAL A 134 19.72 16.35 -13.05
CA VAL A 134 18.66 17.01 -13.82
C VAL A 134 17.44 17.19 -12.92
N LYS A 135 16.70 18.28 -13.12
CA LYS A 135 15.42 18.45 -12.42
C LYS A 135 14.37 17.57 -13.09
N ALA A 136 13.79 16.64 -12.36
CA ALA A 136 12.76 15.74 -12.86
C ALA A 136 11.47 15.85 -12.02
N LYS A 137 10.48 15.03 -12.36
CA LYS A 137 9.29 14.82 -11.52
C LYS A 137 9.66 13.95 -10.32
N ALA A 138 8.88 14.12 -9.23
CA ALA A 138 8.83 13.23 -8.07
C ALA A 138 9.04 11.75 -8.47
N LEU A 139 9.92 11.01 -7.78
CA LEU A 139 10.32 9.66 -8.22
C LEU A 139 9.12 8.73 -8.46
N SER A 140 8.14 8.73 -7.55
CA SER A 140 6.92 7.95 -7.70
C SER A 140 6.11 8.34 -8.93
N GLU A 141 5.98 9.64 -9.23
CA GLU A 141 5.25 10.10 -10.41
C GLU A 141 5.98 9.72 -11.70
N ALA A 142 7.32 9.87 -11.72
CA ALA A 142 8.14 9.53 -12.87
C ALA A 142 8.06 8.03 -13.20
N ILE A 143 8.21 7.18 -12.19
CA ILE A 143 8.15 5.72 -12.36
C ILE A 143 6.74 5.31 -12.80
N HIS A 144 5.69 5.68 -12.06
CA HIS A 144 4.33 5.25 -12.40
C HIS A 144 3.89 5.80 -13.76
N GLY A 145 4.12 7.09 -14.02
CA GLY A 145 3.73 7.75 -15.26
C GLY A 145 4.36 7.10 -16.49
N PHE A 146 5.67 6.84 -16.46
CA PHE A 146 6.36 6.22 -17.59
C PHE A 146 5.93 4.76 -17.80
N HIS A 147 5.90 3.96 -16.73
CA HIS A 147 5.60 2.54 -16.86
C HIS A 147 4.13 2.28 -17.23
N LEU A 148 3.18 3.05 -16.69
CA LEU A 148 1.78 2.93 -17.09
C LEU A 148 1.55 3.39 -18.54
N ALA A 149 2.35 4.34 -19.04
CA ALA A 149 2.27 4.78 -20.44
C ALA A 149 2.86 3.74 -21.41
N MET A 150 3.98 3.09 -21.05
CA MET A 150 4.72 2.21 -21.95
C MET A 150 4.37 0.71 -21.81
N VAL A 151 4.07 0.29 -20.58
CA VAL A 151 3.86 -1.11 -20.17
C VAL A 151 2.75 -1.22 -19.10
N PRO A 152 1.50 -0.81 -19.41
CA PRO A 152 0.42 -0.83 -18.42
C PRO A 152 0.05 -2.24 -17.93
N MET A 153 0.28 -3.25 -18.78
CA MET A 153 0.03 -4.67 -18.53
C MET A 153 -1.37 -4.96 -17.99
N PRO A 154 -2.45 -4.75 -18.77
CA PRO A 154 -3.80 -5.06 -18.31
C PRO A 154 -3.99 -6.55 -18.05
N ASP A 155 -4.76 -6.91 -17.03
CA ASP A 155 -5.32 -8.26 -16.84
C ASP A 155 -6.58 -8.45 -17.71
N GLY A 156 -7.23 -9.60 -17.61
CA GLY A 156 -8.47 -9.91 -18.35
C GLY A 156 -9.64 -8.97 -18.04
N ALA A 157 -9.57 -8.23 -16.93
CA ALA A 157 -10.55 -7.22 -16.50
C ALA A 157 -10.04 -5.78 -16.68
N ASP A 158 -8.92 -5.61 -17.41
CA ASP A 158 -8.27 -4.33 -17.69
C ASP A 158 -7.66 -3.63 -16.45
N ARG A 159 -7.31 -4.39 -15.40
CA ARG A 159 -6.56 -3.90 -14.23
C ARG A 159 -5.05 -3.91 -14.50
N ALA A 160 -4.32 -2.92 -14.00
CA ALA A 160 -2.89 -2.79 -14.27
C ALA A 160 -2.04 -3.78 -13.43
N GLN A 161 -1.51 -4.83 -14.06
CA GLN A 161 -0.59 -5.79 -13.42
C GLN A 161 0.79 -5.19 -13.10
N SER A 162 1.10 -4.04 -13.69
CA SER A 162 2.36 -3.30 -13.53
C SER A 162 2.70 -2.94 -12.09
N CYS A 163 1.70 -2.72 -11.23
CA CYS A 163 1.91 -2.41 -9.82
C CYS A 163 2.73 -3.51 -9.11
N GLN A 164 2.24 -4.76 -9.14
CA GLN A 164 2.90 -5.90 -8.47
C GLN A 164 4.11 -6.44 -9.25
N SER A 165 4.32 -5.95 -10.48
CA SER A 165 5.52 -6.27 -11.26
C SER A 165 6.77 -5.57 -10.72
N CYS A 166 6.61 -4.34 -10.23
CA CYS A 166 7.68 -3.52 -9.65
C CYS A 166 7.71 -3.55 -8.13
N HIS A 167 6.59 -3.80 -7.46
CA HIS A 167 6.51 -4.06 -6.02
C HIS A 167 6.34 -5.56 -5.76
N PRO A 168 7.38 -6.38 -6.01
CA PRO A 168 7.25 -7.82 -5.92
C PRO A 168 7.23 -8.29 -4.48
N THR A 169 6.61 -9.43 -4.28
CA THR A 169 6.80 -10.24 -3.09
C THR A 169 8.17 -10.91 -3.13
N HIS A 170 9.01 -10.76 -2.11
CA HIS A 170 10.28 -11.48 -2.02
C HIS A 170 10.06 -12.93 -1.59
N PHE A 171 10.81 -13.84 -2.21
CA PHE A 171 10.79 -15.25 -1.87
C PHE A 171 12.15 -15.65 -1.32
N GLN A 172 12.15 -16.16 -0.10
CA GLN A 172 13.35 -16.72 0.52
C GLN A 172 13.68 -18.11 -0.01
N ASN A 173 12.72 -18.81 -0.64
CA ASN A 173 12.92 -20.12 -1.23
C ASN A 173 13.42 -19.99 -2.68
N PRO A 174 14.66 -20.39 -3.01
CA PRO A 174 15.19 -20.31 -4.37
C PRO A 174 14.39 -21.10 -5.40
N ASN A 175 13.69 -22.16 -4.99
CA ASN A 175 12.84 -22.95 -5.88
C ASN A 175 11.58 -22.19 -6.34
N MET A 176 11.29 -21.05 -5.73
CA MET A 176 10.20 -20.15 -6.12
C MET A 176 10.66 -18.99 -7.01
N ASN A 177 11.94 -18.97 -7.41
CA ASN A 177 12.48 -17.99 -8.35
C ASN A 177 12.32 -18.43 -9.82
N ASP A 178 11.19 -19.07 -10.13
CA ASP A 178 10.83 -19.50 -11.48
C ASP A 178 9.35 -19.18 -11.81
N ASP A 179 8.89 -19.63 -12.98
CA ASP A 179 7.55 -19.33 -13.50
C ASP A 179 6.43 -20.16 -12.82
N THR A 180 6.78 -21.15 -11.98
CA THR A 180 5.81 -21.93 -11.20
C THR A 180 5.28 -21.17 -9.98
N ASN A 181 5.94 -20.08 -9.60
CA ASN A 181 5.56 -19.26 -8.47
C ASN A 181 4.16 -18.66 -8.65
N PRO A 182 3.17 -18.96 -7.79
CA PRO A 182 1.79 -18.52 -7.97
C PRO A 182 1.59 -17.02 -7.69
N PHE A 183 2.47 -16.36 -6.94
CA PHE A 183 2.34 -14.95 -6.55
C PHE A 183 2.92 -13.99 -7.60
N ARG A 184 3.67 -14.51 -8.56
CA ARG A 184 4.31 -13.71 -9.59
C ARG A 184 3.27 -13.22 -10.60
N VAL A 185 3.33 -11.96 -11.02
CA VAL A 185 2.36 -11.40 -11.98
C VAL A 185 2.92 -11.25 -13.40
N THR A 186 4.24 -11.32 -13.55
CA THR A 186 4.91 -11.35 -14.85
C THR A 186 5.61 -12.68 -15.08
N ASP A 187 5.86 -13.02 -16.33
CA ASP A 187 6.85 -14.03 -16.69
C ASP A 187 8.28 -13.47 -16.55
N ARG A 188 9.30 -14.31 -16.78
CA ARG A 188 10.71 -13.95 -16.56
C ARG A 188 11.22 -12.85 -17.47
N TYR A 189 10.43 -12.38 -18.43
CA TYR A 189 10.76 -11.35 -19.40
C TYR A 189 9.83 -10.13 -19.32
N GLY A 190 8.97 -10.09 -18.29
CA GLY A 190 8.12 -8.93 -18.04
C GLY A 190 6.78 -8.96 -18.77
N GLU A 191 6.37 -10.11 -19.31
CA GLU A 191 5.03 -10.26 -19.90
C GLU A 191 3.98 -10.57 -18.83
N GLY A 192 2.79 -9.97 -18.94
CA GLY A 192 1.72 -10.12 -17.95
C GLY A 192 1.07 -11.51 -17.99
N ARG A 193 1.16 -12.24 -16.86
CA ARG A 193 0.64 -13.63 -16.75
C ARG A 193 -0.89 -13.71 -16.78
N PHE A 194 -1.57 -12.67 -16.30
CA PHE A 194 -3.02 -12.62 -16.21
C PHE A 194 -3.66 -11.80 -17.33
N SER A 195 -2.99 -11.61 -18.46
CA SER A 195 -3.53 -10.86 -19.61
C SER A 195 -4.88 -11.38 -20.13
N LYS A 196 -5.22 -12.63 -19.83
CA LYS A 196 -6.51 -13.27 -20.16
C LYS A 196 -7.32 -13.73 -18.94
N GLY A 197 -6.90 -13.38 -17.73
CA GLY A 197 -7.52 -13.84 -16.48
C GLY A 197 -7.51 -12.77 -15.41
N ASP A 198 -7.90 -13.13 -14.20
CA ASP A 198 -7.95 -12.18 -13.08
C ASP A 198 -6.64 -12.16 -12.28
N ILE A 199 -5.96 -11.01 -12.25
CA ILE A 199 -4.71 -10.87 -11.48
C ILE A 199 -4.89 -11.14 -10.00
N ARG A 200 -6.08 -10.96 -9.43
CA ARG A 200 -6.33 -11.20 -8.00
C ARG A 200 -6.21 -12.69 -7.63
N ASN A 201 -6.19 -13.57 -8.63
CA ASN A 201 -5.88 -14.98 -8.43
C ASN A 201 -4.37 -15.28 -8.28
N SER A 202 -3.48 -14.28 -8.45
CA SER A 202 -2.03 -14.40 -8.25
C SER A 202 -1.68 -14.72 -6.79
N GLY A 203 -1.70 -16.00 -6.42
CA GLY A 203 -1.39 -16.48 -5.07
C GLY A 203 -2.13 -15.75 -3.93
N GLY A 204 -3.22 -15.02 -4.21
CA GLY A 204 -3.87 -14.15 -3.24
C GLY A 204 -3.84 -12.65 -3.51
N GLY A 205 -3.55 -12.21 -4.73
CA GLY A 205 -3.72 -10.82 -5.16
C GLY A 205 -2.69 -9.87 -4.55
N CYS A 206 -3.03 -8.58 -4.49
CA CYS A 206 -2.12 -7.50 -4.07
C CYS A 206 -1.48 -7.74 -2.69
N TYR A 207 -2.21 -8.38 -1.77
CA TYR A 207 -1.75 -8.60 -0.40
C TYR A 207 -1.52 -10.07 -0.08
N VAL A 208 -1.43 -10.91 -1.13
CA VAL A 208 -1.02 -12.31 -1.00
C VAL A 208 -1.89 -13.07 0.00
N ARG A 209 -3.21 -12.84 0.02
CA ARG A 209 -4.18 -13.43 0.99
C ARG A 209 -3.95 -13.10 2.47
N ARG A 210 -3.02 -12.19 2.82
CA ARG A 210 -2.76 -11.86 4.23
C ARG A 210 -3.85 -11.05 4.88
N ASP A 211 -4.51 -10.20 4.10
CA ASP A 211 -5.56 -9.34 4.60
C ASP A 211 -6.94 -9.69 4.01
N ALA A 212 -7.99 -9.17 4.65
CA ALA A 212 -9.36 -9.37 4.19
C ALA A 212 -9.66 -8.73 2.82
N HIS A 213 -8.81 -7.80 2.36
CA HIS A 213 -9.04 -7.11 1.09
C HIS A 213 -8.68 -7.98 -0.10
N SER A 214 -7.76 -8.94 0.02
CA SER A 214 -7.35 -9.82 -1.08
C SER A 214 -7.56 -11.32 -0.82
N ASN A 215 -8.00 -11.67 0.41
CA ASN A 215 -8.23 -13.05 0.79
C ASN A 215 -9.65 -13.52 0.42
N PRO A 216 -9.81 -14.46 -0.54
CA PRO A 216 -11.10 -15.00 -0.93
C PRO A 216 -11.81 -15.77 0.22
N ASN A 217 -11.06 -16.19 1.25
CA ASN A 217 -11.60 -16.89 2.40
C ASN A 217 -12.03 -15.95 3.53
N ALA A 218 -11.82 -14.64 3.40
CA ALA A 218 -12.28 -13.67 4.38
C ALA A 218 -13.82 -13.69 4.46
N LYS A 219 -14.35 -13.72 5.68
CA LYS A 219 -15.80 -13.76 5.94
C LYS A 219 -16.22 -12.52 6.73
N PRO A 220 -17.46 -12.02 6.52
CA PRO A 220 -18.03 -10.94 7.33
C PRO A 220 -17.94 -11.21 8.85
N PRO A 221 -17.98 -10.16 9.69
CA PRO A 221 -18.35 -8.79 9.35
C PRO A 221 -17.20 -7.94 8.78
N PHE A 222 -17.51 -7.07 7.82
CA PHE A 222 -16.53 -6.14 7.21
C PHE A 222 -16.71 -4.67 7.66
N PHE A 223 -17.83 -4.31 8.30
CA PHE A 223 -18.11 -2.94 8.78
C PHE A 223 -17.85 -1.86 7.72
N LEU A 224 -18.57 -1.96 6.60
CA LEU A 224 -18.36 -1.12 5.42
C LEU A 224 -19.31 0.09 5.40
N ASN A 225 -18.78 1.24 4.98
CA ASN A 225 -19.59 2.39 4.60
C ASN A 225 -20.22 2.19 3.20
N ALA A 226 -20.93 3.18 2.67
CA ALA A 226 -21.60 3.08 1.37
C ALA A 226 -20.62 2.81 0.20
N TYR A 227 -19.41 3.39 0.23
CA TYR A 227 -18.38 3.14 -0.79
C TYR A 227 -17.77 1.76 -0.65
N GLY A 228 -17.47 1.32 0.57
CA GLY A 228 -16.97 -0.03 0.84
C GLY A 228 -17.95 -1.12 0.39
N LYS A 229 -19.26 -0.92 0.61
CA LYS A 229 -20.31 -1.81 0.09
C LYS A 229 -20.33 -1.86 -1.42
N TRP A 230 -20.22 -0.69 -2.07
CA TRP A 230 -20.11 -0.62 -3.53
C TRP A 230 -18.89 -1.37 -4.05
N GLN A 231 -17.72 -1.21 -3.41
CA GLN A 231 -16.49 -1.94 -3.78
C GLN A 231 -16.62 -3.45 -3.60
N LEU A 232 -17.24 -3.89 -2.50
CA LEU A 232 -17.52 -5.31 -2.28
C LEU A 232 -18.39 -5.88 -3.41
N GLU A 233 -19.52 -5.23 -3.69
CA GLU A 233 -20.52 -5.72 -4.65
C GLU A 233 -20.06 -5.63 -6.12
N ASN A 234 -19.34 -4.56 -6.48
CA ASN A 234 -19.03 -4.23 -7.88
C ASN A 234 -17.60 -4.56 -8.29
N VAL A 235 -16.71 -4.85 -7.32
CA VAL A 235 -15.32 -5.21 -7.61
C VAL A 235 -14.98 -6.55 -6.97
N SER A 236 -15.03 -6.67 -5.64
CA SER A 236 -14.56 -7.87 -4.94
C SER A 236 -15.37 -9.12 -5.28
N MET A 237 -16.67 -8.99 -5.55
CA MET A 237 -17.55 -10.10 -5.90
C MET A 237 -17.70 -10.31 -7.42
N LYS A 238 -16.91 -9.61 -8.24
CA LYS A 238 -16.95 -9.73 -9.70
C LYS A 238 -15.71 -10.45 -10.23
N ASP A 239 -15.89 -11.31 -11.23
CA ASP A 239 -14.79 -11.89 -12.01
C ASP A 239 -14.24 -10.89 -13.06
N GLU A 240 -13.28 -11.34 -13.87
CA GLU A 240 -12.69 -10.57 -14.96
C GLU A 240 -13.66 -10.22 -16.09
N HIS A 241 -14.82 -10.86 -16.13
CA HIS A 241 -15.89 -10.63 -17.10
C HIS A 241 -17.05 -9.83 -16.52
N GLY A 242 -16.92 -9.33 -15.28
CA GLY A 242 -17.95 -8.57 -14.58
C GLY A 242 -19.14 -9.40 -14.08
N LYS A 243 -19.02 -10.73 -14.04
CA LYS A 243 -20.05 -11.64 -13.52
C LYS A 243 -19.84 -11.88 -12.03
N ASP A 244 -20.93 -12.23 -11.34
CA ASP A 244 -20.87 -12.62 -9.94
C ASP A 244 -19.97 -13.84 -9.75
N SER A 245 -19.10 -13.79 -8.75
CA SER A 245 -18.07 -14.76 -8.44
C SER A 245 -17.98 -14.99 -6.92
N GLU A 246 -17.23 -16.02 -6.52
CA GLU A 246 -16.60 -16.01 -5.20
C GLU A 246 -15.77 -14.73 -5.00
N MET A 247 -15.57 -14.33 -3.75
CA MET A 247 -14.81 -13.12 -3.43
C MET A 247 -13.40 -13.19 -4.01
N ARG A 248 -13.07 -12.29 -4.93
CA ARG A 248 -11.72 -12.10 -5.51
C ARG A 248 -10.92 -11.04 -4.75
N GLY A 249 -11.61 -10.19 -4.00
CA GLY A 249 -11.00 -9.06 -3.29
C GLY A 249 -10.72 -7.84 -4.17
N LEU A 250 -9.98 -6.89 -3.62
CA LEU A 250 -9.55 -5.64 -4.23
C LEU A 250 -8.13 -5.74 -4.76
N TYR A 251 -7.77 -4.79 -5.62
CA TYR A 251 -6.42 -4.62 -6.15
C TYR A 251 -5.89 -3.20 -5.89
N CYS A 252 -4.62 -2.94 -6.18
CA CYS A 252 -3.94 -1.67 -5.86
C CYS A 252 -4.76 -0.44 -6.26
N THR A 253 -5.31 -0.47 -7.47
CA THR A 253 -6.07 0.64 -8.08
C THR A 253 -7.40 0.93 -7.41
N ASN A 254 -7.95 0.00 -6.61
CA ASN A 254 -9.19 0.24 -5.86
C ASN A 254 -8.93 1.04 -4.57
N CYS A 255 -7.70 1.00 -4.05
CA CYS A 255 -7.24 1.83 -2.95
C CYS A 255 -6.66 3.16 -3.48
N HIS A 256 -5.77 3.08 -4.47
CA HIS A 256 -5.15 4.24 -5.12
C HIS A 256 -6.06 4.76 -6.24
N SER A 257 -7.11 5.47 -5.86
CA SER A 257 -8.18 5.92 -6.76
C SER A 257 -8.48 7.41 -6.61
N LYS A 258 -9.06 8.01 -7.66
CA LYS A 258 -9.54 9.41 -7.59
C LYS A 258 -10.71 9.58 -6.62
N VAL A 259 -11.45 8.50 -6.30
CA VAL A 259 -12.46 8.53 -5.24
C VAL A 259 -11.81 8.75 -3.88
N ALA A 260 -10.74 8.01 -3.54
CA ALA A 260 -10.02 8.20 -2.29
C ALA A 260 -9.47 9.64 -2.15
N GLN A 261 -8.89 10.18 -3.23
CA GLN A 261 -8.46 11.58 -3.28
C GLN A 261 -9.63 12.56 -3.05
N ALA A 262 -10.78 12.32 -3.69
CA ALA A 262 -11.96 13.18 -3.52
C ALA A 262 -12.53 13.13 -2.10
N LEU A 263 -12.56 11.94 -1.48
CA LEU A 263 -12.96 11.78 -0.08
C LEU A 263 -12.02 12.56 0.84
N TYR A 264 -10.71 12.40 0.66
CA TYR A 264 -9.69 13.13 1.42
C TYR A 264 -9.83 14.66 1.25
N ILE A 265 -9.98 15.16 0.03
CA ILE A 265 -10.15 16.60 -0.25
C ILE A 265 -11.39 17.16 0.47
N ALA A 266 -12.47 16.39 0.53
CA ALA A 266 -13.73 16.83 1.12
C ALA A 266 -13.70 16.92 2.66
N ASP A 267 -12.78 16.23 3.32
CA ASP A 267 -12.74 16.12 4.78
C ASP A 267 -12.36 17.45 5.47
N ASP A 268 -13.09 17.83 6.51
CA ASP A 268 -12.74 18.85 7.52
C ASP A 268 -13.42 18.39 8.82
N LEU A 269 -12.78 17.40 9.43
CA LEU A 269 -13.29 16.61 10.54
C LEU A 269 -13.12 17.35 11.86
N THR A 270 -14.14 17.23 12.71
CA THR A 270 -14.06 17.65 14.12
C THR A 270 -13.92 16.46 15.06
N HIS A 271 -14.49 15.30 14.70
CA HIS A 271 -14.31 14.04 15.42
C HIS A 271 -14.28 12.84 14.47
N ASP A 272 -13.11 12.22 14.37
CA ASP A 272 -12.76 11.06 13.54
C ASP A 272 -13.62 9.80 13.81
N SER A 273 -13.70 9.34 15.07
CA SER A 273 -14.42 8.11 15.53
C SER A 273 -15.91 8.14 15.28
N LYS A 274 -16.43 9.33 15.06
CA LYS A 274 -17.85 9.58 14.86
C LYS A 274 -18.15 10.11 13.47
N GLN A 275 -17.11 10.33 12.64
CA GLN A 275 -17.23 10.98 11.34
C GLN A 275 -18.01 12.31 11.41
N GLU A 276 -17.74 13.11 12.45
CA GLU A 276 -18.34 14.43 12.62
C GLU A 276 -17.47 15.51 11.97
N GLY A 277 -18.13 16.57 11.47
CA GLY A 277 -17.51 17.62 10.65
C GLY A 277 -17.99 17.52 9.20
N LYS A 278 -17.19 18.04 8.28
CA LYS A 278 -17.43 17.90 6.83
C LYS A 278 -16.76 16.62 6.35
N THR A 279 -17.52 15.68 5.81
CA THR A 279 -16.99 14.46 5.19
C THR A 279 -18.02 13.84 4.24
N LEU A 280 -17.54 13.11 3.25
CA LEU A 280 -18.36 12.30 2.33
C LEU A 280 -18.49 10.82 2.79
N ARG A 281 -17.67 10.40 3.75
CA ARG A 281 -17.48 8.99 4.14
C ARG A 281 -18.65 8.39 4.90
N ASN A 282 -19.47 9.24 5.51
CA ASN A 282 -20.70 8.86 6.22
C ASN A 282 -21.98 9.13 5.40
N LYS A 283 -21.84 9.46 4.11
CA LYS A 283 -22.98 9.78 3.24
C LYS A 283 -23.50 8.56 2.51
N SER A 284 -24.69 8.69 1.93
CA SER A 284 -25.24 7.67 1.05
C SER A 284 -24.40 7.58 -0.24
N LEU A 285 -24.45 6.44 -0.93
CA LEU A 285 -23.78 6.28 -2.23
C LEU A 285 -24.27 7.33 -3.23
N LYS A 286 -25.56 7.68 -3.21
CA LYS A 286 -26.14 8.70 -4.09
C LYS A 286 -25.49 10.07 -3.87
N ASP A 287 -25.32 10.47 -2.60
CA ASP A 287 -24.70 11.76 -2.26
C ASP A 287 -23.21 11.77 -2.61
N LEU A 288 -22.53 10.64 -2.41
CA LEU A 288 -21.13 10.48 -2.81
C LEU A 288 -20.96 10.63 -4.33
N VAL A 289 -21.79 9.95 -5.13
CA VAL A 289 -21.79 10.04 -6.60
C VAL A 289 -22.13 11.46 -7.06
N ALA A 290 -23.07 12.13 -6.38
CA ALA A 290 -23.39 13.53 -6.65
C ALA A 290 -22.18 14.44 -6.42
N ALA A 291 -21.47 14.27 -5.31
CA ALA A 291 -20.33 15.11 -4.94
C ALA A 291 -19.08 14.85 -5.79
N VAL A 292 -18.78 13.59 -6.11
CA VAL A 292 -17.53 13.20 -6.78
C VAL A 292 -17.67 13.18 -8.30
N ALA A 293 -18.85 12.79 -8.81
CA ALA A 293 -19.08 12.56 -10.24
C ALA A 293 -20.26 13.37 -10.81
N GLY A 294 -20.81 14.35 -10.07
CA GLY A 294 -21.92 15.17 -10.54
C GLY A 294 -23.24 14.41 -10.72
N GLY A 295 -23.37 13.24 -10.07
CA GLY A 295 -24.54 12.38 -10.18
C GLY A 295 -24.42 11.29 -11.26
N ASP A 296 -23.34 11.28 -12.03
CA ASP A 296 -23.10 10.28 -13.07
C ASP A 296 -22.46 9.02 -12.46
N MET A 297 -23.26 7.96 -12.34
CA MET A 297 -22.81 6.66 -11.84
C MET A 297 -21.76 6.01 -12.74
N LYS A 298 -21.82 6.19 -14.07
CA LYS A 298 -20.82 5.60 -14.97
C LYS A 298 -19.45 6.26 -14.76
N LYS A 299 -19.44 7.58 -14.66
CA LYS A 299 -18.23 8.34 -14.33
C LYS A 299 -17.69 7.95 -12.95
N PHE A 300 -18.57 7.81 -11.96
CA PHE A 300 -18.17 7.35 -10.63
C PHE A 300 -17.53 5.94 -10.67
N SER A 301 -18.17 4.98 -11.34
CA SER A 301 -17.62 3.62 -11.46
C SER A 301 -16.24 3.60 -12.13
N ALA A 302 -16.03 4.43 -13.16
CA ALA A 302 -14.75 4.50 -13.87
C ALA A 302 -13.59 4.99 -12.98
N ILE A 303 -13.85 5.87 -12.01
CA ILE A 303 -12.83 6.36 -11.08
C ILE A 303 -12.73 5.53 -9.79
N ALA A 304 -13.74 4.72 -9.49
CA ALA A 304 -13.80 3.83 -8.32
C ALA A 304 -13.18 2.45 -8.59
N ASP A 305 -13.29 1.96 -9.82
CA ASP A 305 -12.61 0.75 -10.33
C ASP A 305 -11.84 1.09 -11.62
N PRO A 306 -10.77 1.89 -11.52
CA PRO A 306 -10.11 2.44 -12.70
C PRO A 306 -9.39 1.36 -13.50
N LYS A 307 -9.55 1.44 -14.82
CA LYS A 307 -9.04 0.48 -15.80
C LYS A 307 -8.01 1.10 -16.72
N VAL A 308 -7.06 0.30 -17.20
CA VAL A 308 -6.00 0.73 -18.11
C VAL A 308 -6.59 1.37 -19.38
N GLY A 309 -7.52 0.69 -20.05
CA GLY A 309 -8.15 1.12 -21.29
C GLY A 309 -9.03 2.37 -21.17
N THR A 310 -9.45 2.73 -19.95
CA THR A 310 -10.14 4.01 -19.69
C THR A 310 -9.17 5.19 -19.53
N GLY A 311 -7.87 4.91 -19.38
CA GLY A 311 -6.86 5.93 -19.06
C GLY A 311 -6.90 6.44 -17.62
N GLU A 312 -7.89 6.03 -16.81
CA GLU A 312 -8.07 6.52 -15.43
C GLU A 312 -6.90 6.13 -14.51
N VAL A 313 -6.29 4.96 -14.74
CA VAL A 313 -5.10 4.53 -13.97
C VAL A 313 -3.92 5.45 -14.25
N LEU A 314 -3.61 5.73 -15.52
CA LEU A 314 -2.51 6.63 -15.89
C LEU A 314 -2.80 8.06 -15.41
N SER A 315 -4.03 8.55 -15.63
CA SER A 315 -4.46 9.89 -15.23
C SER A 315 -4.39 10.09 -13.72
N TYR A 316 -4.69 9.07 -12.91
CA TYR A 316 -4.53 9.14 -11.45
C TYR A 316 -3.10 9.51 -11.04
N TYR A 317 -2.08 8.98 -11.70
CA TYR A 317 -0.67 9.28 -11.40
C TYR A 317 -0.16 10.54 -12.10
N MET A 318 -0.58 10.79 -13.35
CA MET A 318 -0.04 11.87 -14.17
C MET A 318 -0.71 13.23 -13.96
N ASP A 319 -1.99 13.24 -13.60
CA ASP A 319 -2.78 14.47 -13.40
C ASP A 319 -2.93 14.82 -11.91
N HIS A 320 -2.26 14.07 -11.05
CA HIS A 320 -2.31 14.26 -9.61
C HIS A 320 -1.84 15.66 -9.23
N LYS A 321 -2.59 16.31 -8.33
CA LYS A 321 -2.21 17.59 -7.74
C LYS A 321 -2.03 17.41 -6.25
N SER A 322 -0.86 17.79 -5.75
CA SER A 322 -0.59 17.78 -4.33
C SER A 322 -1.64 18.55 -3.53
N ALA A 323 -2.01 17.97 -2.40
CA ALA A 323 -2.88 18.55 -1.41
C ALA A 323 -2.28 19.85 -0.88
N PRO A 324 -3.10 20.88 -0.65
CA PRO A 324 -2.68 22.07 0.07
C PRO A 324 -2.28 21.70 1.50
N LEU A 325 -1.01 21.85 1.85
CA LEU A 325 -0.47 21.51 3.17
C LEU A 325 -0.72 22.63 4.19
N VAL A 326 -0.51 23.88 3.77
CA VAL A 326 -0.73 25.09 4.56
C VAL A 326 -1.18 26.23 3.65
N LYS A 327 -1.71 27.31 4.25
CA LYS A 327 -2.01 28.58 3.57
C LYS A 327 -0.96 29.61 3.94
N ASN A 328 -0.35 30.29 2.96
CA ASN A 328 0.50 31.44 3.24
C ASN A 328 -0.31 32.75 3.15
N VAL A 329 -0.49 33.44 4.27
CA VAL A 329 -1.16 34.76 4.35
C VAL A 329 -0.18 35.94 4.38
N GLY A 330 1.12 35.66 4.35
CA GLY A 330 2.15 36.68 4.36
C GLY A 330 2.13 37.52 3.07
N LYS A 331 2.66 38.74 3.17
CA LYS A 331 2.80 39.69 2.06
C LYS A 331 4.28 39.96 1.78
N ASP A 332 4.58 40.42 0.58
CA ASP A 332 5.92 40.90 0.19
C ASP A 332 7.04 39.86 0.42
N GLY A 333 6.75 38.59 0.12
CA GLY A 333 7.70 37.48 0.26
C GLY A 333 7.91 36.97 1.69
N LYS A 334 7.24 37.55 2.70
CA LYS A 334 7.25 37.01 4.07
C LYS A 334 6.34 35.78 4.16
N LEU A 335 6.76 34.77 4.93
CA LEU A 335 5.95 33.61 5.24
C LEU A 335 5.11 33.88 6.50
N ASP A 336 3.79 33.76 6.39
CA ASP A 336 2.88 33.60 7.54
C ASP A 336 1.99 32.39 7.24
N LEU A 337 2.41 31.22 7.73
CA LEU A 337 1.78 29.94 7.43
C LEU A 337 0.62 29.69 8.40
N LYS A 338 -0.56 29.42 7.84
CA LYS A 338 -1.78 29.02 8.55
C LYS A 338 -2.18 27.60 8.16
N PRO A 339 -3.03 26.92 8.95
CA PRO A 339 -3.57 25.62 8.57
C PRO A 339 -4.21 25.62 7.17
N TRP A 340 -4.22 24.46 6.51
CA TRP A 340 -4.72 24.32 5.14
C TRP A 340 -6.17 24.83 4.94
N ASN A 341 -7.01 24.76 5.97
CA ASN A 341 -8.41 25.21 5.95
C ASN A 341 -8.59 26.69 6.32
N HIS A 342 -7.52 27.46 6.45
CA HIS A 342 -7.61 28.89 6.70
C HIS A 342 -8.32 29.63 5.54
N LYS A 343 -9.21 30.57 5.88
CA LYS A 343 -10.12 31.24 4.93
C LYS A 343 -9.43 32.10 3.88
N THR A 344 -8.19 32.52 4.14
CA THR A 344 -7.40 33.42 3.28
C THR A 344 -5.98 32.88 3.12
N GLY A 345 -5.27 33.38 2.12
CA GLY A 345 -3.88 33.00 1.82
C GLY A 345 -3.77 32.13 0.58
N GLY A 346 -2.57 32.09 -0.01
CA GLY A 346 -2.24 31.23 -1.15
C GLY A 346 -1.98 29.80 -0.67
N ASP A 347 -2.39 28.81 -1.49
CA ASP A 347 -2.09 27.40 -1.22
C ASP A 347 -0.60 27.13 -1.32
N VAL A 348 -0.06 26.47 -0.29
CA VAL A 348 1.28 25.88 -0.33
C VAL A 348 1.08 24.37 -0.42
N PRO A 349 1.35 23.74 -1.57
CA PRO A 349 1.13 22.31 -1.77
C PRO A 349 2.16 21.49 -0.98
N TYR A 350 1.82 20.24 -0.67
CA TYR A 350 2.74 19.29 -0.03
C TYR A 350 4.08 19.16 -0.77
N ALA A 351 4.06 19.14 -2.11
CA ALA A 351 5.29 19.13 -2.92
C ALA A 351 6.26 20.28 -2.65
N ALA A 352 5.78 21.42 -2.17
CA ALA A 352 6.66 22.52 -1.77
C ALA A 352 7.47 22.22 -0.50
N ALA A 353 7.02 21.29 0.34
CA ALA A 353 7.68 20.88 1.58
C ALA A 353 8.50 19.59 1.44
N SER A 354 8.13 18.71 0.51
CA SER A 354 8.69 17.36 0.41
C SER A 354 9.53 17.08 -0.84
N ALA A 355 9.58 18.03 -1.79
CA ALA A 355 10.07 17.81 -3.16
C ALA A 355 9.45 16.60 -3.87
N GLY A 356 8.34 16.07 -3.34
CA GLY A 356 7.58 14.97 -3.90
C GLY A 356 6.12 15.36 -4.00
N ASN A 357 5.44 14.92 -5.05
CA ASN A 357 3.98 14.97 -5.09
C ASN A 357 3.38 14.05 -4.00
N ASP A 358 2.05 13.98 -3.90
CA ASP A 358 1.43 13.27 -2.79
C ASP A 358 1.47 11.75 -2.98
N TRP A 359 2.66 11.18 -2.82
CA TRP A 359 2.91 9.75 -2.91
C TRP A 359 3.58 9.22 -1.63
N TRP A 360 3.29 7.98 -1.29
CA TRP A 360 3.87 7.15 -0.22
C TRP A 360 3.67 7.64 1.22
N LEU A 361 4.28 8.77 1.60
CA LEU A 361 4.12 9.44 2.91
C LEU A 361 3.18 10.64 2.83
N SER A 362 2.36 10.71 1.79
CA SER A 362 1.50 11.86 1.58
C SER A 362 0.17 11.68 2.25
N ALA A 363 -0.44 12.79 2.66
CA ALA A 363 -1.73 12.73 3.31
C ALA A 363 -2.87 12.21 2.39
N SER A 364 -2.68 12.09 1.07
CA SER A 364 -3.70 11.60 0.13
C SER A 364 -3.65 10.09 -0.15
N GLU A 365 -2.71 9.35 0.43
CA GLU A 365 -2.66 7.89 0.34
C GLU A 365 -3.91 7.23 0.96
N PRO A 366 -4.18 5.94 0.69
CA PRO A 366 -5.40 5.27 1.13
C PRO A 366 -5.64 5.33 2.64
N HIS A 367 -6.92 5.46 3.01
CA HIS A 367 -7.42 5.50 4.38
C HIS A 367 -8.37 4.32 4.62
N CYS A 368 -8.34 3.73 5.81
CA CYS A 368 -9.36 2.80 6.29
C CYS A 368 -10.76 3.42 6.15
N ALA A 369 -10.91 4.70 6.49
CA ALA A 369 -12.15 5.45 6.37
C ALA A 369 -12.65 5.62 4.92
N ASP A 370 -11.88 5.24 3.89
CA ASP A 370 -12.36 5.14 2.50
C ASP A 370 -13.51 4.15 2.43
N CYS A 371 -13.34 2.94 2.97
CA CYS A 371 -14.31 1.86 2.83
C CYS A 371 -15.04 1.51 4.13
N HIS A 372 -14.51 1.88 5.29
CA HIS A 372 -15.08 1.49 6.58
C HIS A 372 -15.94 2.57 7.22
N LEU A 373 -16.94 2.12 8.00
CA LEU A 373 -17.78 2.98 8.83
C LEU A 373 -17.14 3.25 10.19
N ALA A 374 -17.47 4.38 10.80
CA ALA A 374 -16.96 4.70 12.14
C ALA A 374 -17.58 3.77 13.23
N PRO A 375 -16.79 3.28 14.22
CA PRO A 375 -15.45 3.72 14.58
C PRO A 375 -14.31 2.88 13.97
N PHE A 376 -14.57 2.02 12.97
CA PHE A 376 -13.57 1.18 12.29
C PHE A 376 -12.71 2.00 11.31
N VAL A 377 -12.23 3.13 11.81
CA VAL A 377 -11.48 4.16 11.08
C VAL A 377 -10.30 4.58 11.95
N GLU A 378 -9.40 5.36 11.37
CA GLU A 378 -8.21 5.86 12.02
C GLU A 378 -8.52 6.63 13.30
N GLN A 379 -7.61 6.55 14.28
CA GLN A 379 -7.66 7.36 15.48
C GLN A 379 -6.93 8.68 15.30
N ASP A 380 -7.58 9.71 15.83
CA ASP A 380 -7.19 11.10 15.87
C ASP A 380 -7.40 11.83 14.53
N THR A 381 -8.02 13.01 14.62
CA THR A 381 -7.93 13.99 13.54
C THR A 381 -6.45 14.35 13.38
N GLY A 382 -5.93 14.25 12.15
CA GLY A 382 -4.50 14.35 11.83
C GLY A 382 -3.86 15.69 12.22
N GLY A 383 -2.60 15.85 11.82
CA GLY A 383 -1.76 17.00 12.09
C GLY A 383 -0.70 16.75 13.17
N LYS A 384 -0.60 15.52 13.69
CA LYS A 384 0.39 15.12 14.69
C LYS A 384 1.73 14.77 14.06
N TYR A 385 1.73 14.34 12.79
CA TYR A 385 2.88 13.87 12.04
C TYR A 385 3.17 14.75 10.82
N PHE A 386 2.98 16.07 10.95
CA PHE A 386 3.28 17.02 9.89
C PHE A 386 4.70 16.80 9.31
N PRO A 387 4.88 16.75 7.97
CA PRO A 387 3.90 17.08 6.92
C PRO A 387 3.03 15.90 6.44
N ILE A 388 3.17 14.71 7.01
CA ILE A 388 2.57 13.45 6.53
C ILE A 388 1.04 13.45 6.71
N ASP A 389 0.53 14.14 7.73
CA ASP A 389 -0.89 14.30 7.99
C ASP A 389 -1.26 15.79 8.16
N GLN A 390 -2.56 16.06 8.04
CA GLN A 390 -3.10 17.42 8.14
C GLN A 390 -4.10 17.53 9.29
N PRO A 391 -4.13 18.66 10.02
CA PRO A 391 -5.21 19.00 10.94
C PRO A 391 -6.58 18.72 10.33
N ASN A 392 -7.53 18.19 11.11
CA ASN A 392 -8.90 17.93 10.66
C ASN A 392 -9.06 16.95 9.46
N LYS A 393 -8.03 16.18 9.11
CA LYS A 393 -8.13 15.06 8.15
C LYS A 393 -7.98 13.73 8.88
N TYR A 394 -8.24 12.63 8.21
CA TYR A 394 -7.77 11.34 8.71
C TYR A 394 -6.24 11.26 8.60
N SER A 395 -5.62 10.53 9.53
CA SER A 395 -4.21 10.20 9.45
C SER A 395 -3.99 9.11 8.39
N LEU A 396 -2.83 9.12 7.73
CA LEU A 396 -2.45 8.07 6.78
C LEU A 396 -2.41 6.71 7.47
N TYR A 397 -2.95 5.66 6.84
CA TYR A 397 -3.15 4.34 7.47
C TYR A 397 -1.89 3.77 8.15
N ARG A 398 -0.67 4.04 7.60
CA ARG A 398 0.61 3.59 8.19
C ARG A 398 0.93 4.21 9.54
N TYR A 399 0.41 5.40 9.82
CA TYR A 399 0.58 6.15 11.07
C TYR A 399 -0.66 6.10 11.95
N SER A 400 -1.72 5.48 11.43
CA SER A 400 -3.01 5.39 12.09
C SER A 400 -2.96 4.39 13.23
N LYS A 401 -3.69 4.76 14.27
CA LYS A 401 -3.76 4.01 15.50
C LYS A 401 -5.20 3.64 15.77
N ALA A 402 -5.37 2.65 16.64
CA ALA A 402 -6.60 2.14 17.19
C ALA A 402 -6.38 1.85 18.69
N HIS A 403 -7.44 1.56 19.44
CA HIS A 403 -7.36 0.99 20.78
C HIS A 403 -6.43 1.75 21.76
N GLY A 404 -6.55 3.08 21.82
CA GLY A 404 -5.84 3.88 22.82
C GLY A 404 -4.36 4.11 22.54
N ASN A 405 -3.96 4.17 21.25
CA ASN A 405 -2.61 4.47 20.71
C ASN A 405 -1.82 3.25 20.18
N ILE A 406 -2.49 2.12 19.90
CA ILE A 406 -1.87 0.95 19.23
C ILE A 406 -1.92 1.14 17.72
N ALA A 407 -0.84 0.87 16.98
CA ALA A 407 -0.85 0.97 15.52
C ALA A 407 -1.84 -0.02 14.90
N CYS A 408 -2.58 0.40 13.86
CA CYS A 408 -3.57 -0.48 13.21
C CYS A 408 -2.92 -1.78 12.67
N GLN A 409 -1.69 -1.69 12.17
CA GLN A 409 -0.93 -2.83 11.66
C GLN A 409 -0.58 -3.87 12.74
N THR A 410 -0.63 -3.49 14.02
CA THR A 410 -0.50 -4.44 15.13
C THR A 410 -1.69 -5.38 15.22
N CYS A 411 -2.84 -5.06 14.63
CA CYS A 411 -4.04 -5.92 14.64
C CYS A 411 -4.46 -6.40 13.24
N HIS A 412 -4.18 -5.62 12.20
CA HIS A 412 -4.61 -5.89 10.81
C HIS A 412 -3.47 -6.29 9.89
N GLU A 413 -2.25 -6.46 10.43
CA GLU A 413 -1.00 -6.65 9.68
C GLU A 413 -0.68 -5.48 8.72
N SER A 414 0.47 -5.53 8.05
CA SER A 414 0.78 -4.56 7.00
C SER A 414 -0.03 -4.90 5.77
N THR A 415 -0.84 -3.95 5.27
CA THR A 415 -1.46 -4.08 3.94
C THR A 415 -0.38 -4.35 2.90
N HIS A 416 0.76 -3.65 2.92
CA HIS A 416 1.79 -3.79 1.88
C HIS A 416 2.74 -5.01 2.03
N GLY A 417 2.32 -6.11 2.65
CA GLY A 417 2.93 -7.42 2.43
C GLY A 417 4.45 -7.56 2.62
N LEU A 418 5.09 -6.76 3.48
CA LEU A 418 6.56 -6.68 3.64
C LEU A 418 7.23 -7.90 4.35
N TYR A 419 6.56 -9.06 4.44
CA TYR A 419 7.09 -10.26 5.09
C TYR A 419 7.19 -11.44 4.13
N SER A 420 8.16 -12.34 4.31
CA SER A 420 8.36 -13.51 3.44
C SER A 420 7.11 -14.40 3.36
N THR A 421 6.67 -14.74 2.15
CA THR A 421 5.56 -15.68 1.93
C THR A 421 6.14 -17.05 1.57
N ARG A 422 6.00 -18.03 2.45
CA ARG A 422 6.23 -19.44 2.10
C ARG A 422 4.98 -19.97 1.39
N TYR A 423 5.15 -20.54 0.19
CA TYR A 423 4.11 -21.30 -0.51
C TYR A 423 4.22 -22.77 -0.10
N ASP A 424 3.20 -23.32 0.55
CA ASP A 424 3.16 -24.72 0.97
C ASP A 424 2.40 -25.63 -0.02
N GLY A 425 2.59 -25.41 -1.32
CA GLY A 425 2.09 -26.32 -2.36
C GLY A 425 0.56 -26.42 -2.42
N ASP A 426 0.04 -27.64 -2.54
CA ASP A 426 -1.39 -27.94 -2.76
C ASP A 426 -2.31 -27.42 -1.64
N GLU A 427 -1.76 -27.10 -0.47
CA GLU A 427 -2.52 -26.54 0.65
C GLU A 427 -2.96 -25.08 0.43
N ARG A 428 -2.38 -24.38 -0.56
CA ARG A 428 -2.70 -22.98 -0.92
C ARG A 428 -2.68 -22.00 0.27
N SER A 429 -1.94 -22.33 1.32
CA SER A 429 -1.81 -21.53 2.53
C SER A 429 -0.76 -20.44 2.33
N VAL A 430 -1.08 -19.23 2.79
CA VAL A 430 -0.08 -18.28 3.28
C VAL A 430 0.61 -18.98 4.43
N ASP A 431 1.94 -19.14 4.36
CA ASP A 431 2.84 -19.64 5.41
C ASP A 431 2.08 -20.32 6.56
N VAL A 432 1.98 -21.66 6.56
CA VAL A 432 1.22 -22.41 7.57
C VAL A 432 1.58 -22.00 8.99
N THR A 433 2.81 -21.51 9.20
CA THR A 433 3.27 -20.91 10.45
C THR A 433 2.39 -19.71 10.79
N THR A 434 2.23 -18.72 9.90
CA THR A 434 1.37 -17.54 10.12
C THR A 434 -0.12 -17.87 10.30
N HIS A 435 -0.72 -18.80 9.54
CA HIS A 435 -2.14 -19.13 9.75
C HIS A 435 -2.39 -19.88 11.07
N GLN A 436 -1.58 -20.89 11.39
CA GLN A 436 -1.67 -21.59 12.68
C GLN A 436 -1.31 -20.65 13.85
N GLN A 437 -0.39 -19.71 13.63
CA GLN A 437 -0.03 -18.64 14.56
C GLN A 437 -1.14 -17.59 14.71
N ALA A 438 -1.93 -17.31 13.68
CA ALA A 438 -3.14 -16.49 13.81
C ALA A 438 -4.22 -17.25 14.59
N LEU A 439 -4.38 -18.55 14.34
CA LEU A 439 -5.35 -19.40 15.04
C LEU A 439 -5.05 -19.60 16.54
N GLN A 440 -3.78 -19.60 16.99
CA GLN A 440 -3.49 -19.57 18.44
C GLN A 440 -3.96 -18.25 19.09
N TYR A 441 -4.03 -17.17 18.32
CA TYR A 441 -4.56 -15.88 18.72
C TYR A 441 -6.04 -15.72 18.39
N SER A 442 -6.71 -16.74 17.86
CA SER A 442 -8.17 -16.82 17.66
C SER A 442 -8.67 -18.19 18.13
N PRO A 443 -8.63 -18.48 19.45
CA PRO A 443 -8.82 -19.83 19.99
C PRO A 443 -10.19 -20.46 19.68
N ASP A 444 -11.19 -19.65 19.34
CA ASP A 444 -12.52 -20.08 18.91
C ASP A 444 -12.60 -20.45 17.42
N GLY A 445 -11.56 -20.14 16.63
CA GLY A 445 -11.47 -20.40 15.20
C GLY A 445 -12.53 -19.70 14.34
N LYS A 446 -13.29 -18.75 14.90
CA LYS A 446 -14.45 -18.14 14.23
C LYS A 446 -14.07 -16.97 13.33
N TYR A 447 -12.92 -16.36 13.59
CA TYR A 447 -12.43 -15.20 12.83
C TYR A 447 -11.08 -15.54 12.19
N ALA A 448 -10.99 -15.32 10.88
CA ALA A 448 -9.79 -15.57 10.08
C ALA A 448 -8.92 -14.31 9.90
N GLY A 449 -9.25 -13.20 10.57
CA GLY A 449 -8.35 -12.05 10.63
C GLY A 449 -7.17 -12.30 11.56
N PRO A 450 -6.09 -11.52 11.45
CA PRO A 450 -4.79 -11.97 11.95
C PRO A 450 -4.69 -11.99 13.48
N ILE A 451 -5.40 -11.11 14.20
CA ILE A 451 -5.20 -10.92 15.65
C ILE A 451 -6.55 -10.69 16.39
N THR A 452 -6.82 -11.46 17.46
CA THR A 452 -7.95 -11.23 18.39
C THR A 452 -7.48 -10.75 19.76
N CYS A 453 -8.44 -10.44 20.66
CA CYS A 453 -8.16 -10.05 22.04
C CYS A 453 -7.19 -11.00 22.77
N SER A 454 -7.24 -12.31 22.51
CA SER A 454 -6.40 -13.29 23.20
C SER A 454 -4.92 -13.22 22.86
N ALA A 455 -4.53 -12.46 21.84
CA ALA A 455 -3.13 -12.20 21.54
C ALA A 455 -2.44 -11.36 22.64
N CYS A 456 -3.20 -10.53 23.35
CA CYS A 456 -2.66 -9.59 24.33
C CYS A 456 -3.35 -9.67 25.70
N HIS A 457 -4.61 -10.12 25.75
CA HIS A 457 -5.39 -10.19 26.98
C HIS A 457 -5.66 -11.64 27.38
N ALA A 458 -5.76 -11.87 28.69
CA ALA A 458 -6.53 -13.01 29.18
C ALA A 458 -8.00 -12.81 28.78
N VAL A 459 -8.62 -13.84 28.18
CA VAL A 459 -9.98 -13.78 27.67
C VAL A 459 -10.88 -14.84 28.32
N ASN A 460 -12.17 -14.57 28.35
CA ASN A 460 -13.19 -15.55 28.74
C ASN A 460 -13.55 -16.50 27.59
N LYS A 461 -14.51 -17.40 27.82
CA LYS A 461 -14.97 -18.40 26.84
C LYS A 461 -15.54 -17.81 25.53
N ASN A 462 -15.88 -16.53 25.51
CA ASN A 462 -16.40 -15.81 24.34
C ASN A 462 -15.29 -15.02 23.62
N GLY A 463 -14.02 -15.14 24.03
CA GLY A 463 -12.91 -14.38 23.47
C GLY A 463 -12.85 -12.92 23.93
N VAL A 464 -13.66 -12.52 24.93
CA VAL A 464 -13.68 -11.15 25.47
C VAL A 464 -12.69 -11.03 26.62
N ALA A 465 -11.97 -9.91 26.68
CA ALA A 465 -11.00 -9.62 27.74
C ALA A 465 -11.64 -9.69 29.14
N VAL A 466 -11.02 -10.41 30.09
CA VAL A 466 -11.56 -10.61 31.45
C VAL A 466 -11.73 -9.30 32.23
N GLN A 467 -11.03 -8.25 31.83
CA GLN A 467 -11.19 -6.89 32.37
C GLN A 467 -12.61 -6.34 32.18
N LEU A 468 -13.37 -6.83 31.18
CA LEU A 468 -14.74 -6.42 30.93
C LEU A 468 -15.78 -7.21 31.74
N GLU A 469 -15.36 -8.14 32.62
CA GLU A 469 -16.26 -8.88 33.50
C GLU A 469 -17.14 -7.95 34.35
N GLY A 470 -18.40 -8.35 34.54
CA GLY A 470 -19.40 -7.52 35.23
C GLY A 470 -19.98 -6.38 34.39
N THR A 471 -19.54 -6.19 33.15
CA THR A 471 -20.15 -5.23 32.20
C THR A 471 -21.05 -5.94 31.19
N GLU A 472 -21.91 -5.18 30.50
CA GLU A 472 -22.72 -5.71 29.40
C GLU A 472 -21.87 -6.21 28.22
N TYR A 473 -20.63 -5.72 28.08
CA TYR A 473 -19.69 -6.16 27.04
C TYR A 473 -19.12 -7.57 27.29
N ALA A 474 -19.13 -8.06 28.53
CA ALA A 474 -18.44 -9.29 28.93
C ALA A 474 -18.79 -10.52 28.07
N ASN A 475 -19.99 -10.55 27.49
CA ASN A 475 -20.49 -11.68 26.71
C ASN A 475 -20.72 -11.37 25.23
N ASP A 476 -20.28 -10.20 24.74
CA ASP A 476 -20.43 -9.78 23.34
C ASP A 476 -19.06 -9.38 22.76
N TYR A 477 -18.48 -10.30 22.00
CA TYR A 477 -17.19 -10.11 21.35
C TYR A 477 -17.19 -8.90 20.41
N TRP A 478 -18.21 -8.74 19.57
CA TRP A 478 -18.22 -7.70 18.54
C TRP A 478 -18.53 -6.32 19.09
N ALA A 479 -19.38 -6.24 20.11
CA ALA A 479 -19.52 -4.99 20.86
C ALA A 479 -18.20 -4.60 21.52
N SER A 480 -17.45 -5.57 22.06
CA SER A 480 -16.13 -5.34 22.67
C SER A 480 -15.08 -4.91 21.64
N VAL A 481 -15.07 -5.50 20.44
CA VAL A 481 -14.24 -5.03 19.31
C VAL A 481 -14.58 -3.58 18.96
N THR A 482 -15.87 -3.23 18.91
CA THR A 482 -16.31 -1.87 18.64
C THR A 482 -15.87 -0.89 19.73
N LEU A 483 -15.89 -1.32 21.01
CA LEU A 483 -15.36 -0.55 22.13
C LEU A 483 -13.87 -0.23 21.95
N ALA A 484 -13.07 -1.23 21.59
CA ALA A 484 -11.64 -1.04 21.31
C ALA A 484 -11.40 -0.03 20.17
N HIS A 485 -12.23 -0.06 19.13
CA HIS A 485 -12.15 0.92 18.03
C HIS A 485 -12.56 2.34 18.45
N PHE A 486 -13.40 2.49 19.49
CA PHE A 486 -13.72 3.79 20.07
C PHE A 486 -12.61 4.37 20.96
N MET A 487 -11.85 3.55 21.68
CA MET A 487 -10.84 4.02 22.63
C MET A 487 -9.78 4.91 21.99
N ARG A 488 -9.63 6.17 22.40
CA ARG A 488 -8.62 7.11 21.88
C ARG A 488 -7.42 7.24 22.80
N GLU A 489 -6.36 7.91 22.34
CA GLU A 489 -5.21 8.22 23.19
C GLU A 489 -5.67 8.91 24.49
N GLY A 490 -5.28 8.35 25.63
CA GLY A 490 -5.73 8.74 26.97
C GLY A 490 -6.78 7.80 27.56
N ASP A 491 -7.61 7.13 26.75
CA ASP A 491 -8.68 6.24 27.24
C ASP A 491 -8.14 4.98 27.91
N GLN A 492 -6.91 4.56 27.59
CA GLN A 492 -6.22 3.46 28.27
C GLN A 492 -5.95 3.73 29.76
N LYS A 493 -6.08 5.00 30.21
CA LYS A 493 -5.93 5.39 31.62
C LYS A 493 -7.25 5.35 32.40
N LEU A 494 -8.39 5.21 31.72
CA LEU A 494 -9.70 5.17 32.36
C LEU A 494 -9.93 3.82 33.03
N SER A 495 -10.65 3.83 34.15
CA SER A 495 -11.20 2.58 34.69
C SER A 495 -12.23 2.00 33.72
N VAL A 496 -12.44 0.68 33.77
CA VAL A 496 -13.46 0.01 32.93
C VAL A 496 -14.84 0.66 33.09
N LYS A 497 -15.21 1.04 34.33
CA LYS A 497 -16.49 1.73 34.62
C LYS A 497 -16.61 3.07 33.90
N GLU A 498 -15.54 3.86 33.87
CA GLU A 498 -15.51 5.13 33.15
C GLU A 498 -15.54 4.91 31.64
N LEU A 499 -14.82 3.90 31.16
CA LEU A 499 -14.75 3.56 29.75
C LEU A 499 -16.13 3.14 29.20
N VAL A 500 -16.84 2.22 29.87
CA VAL A 500 -18.18 1.79 29.44
C VAL A 500 -19.24 2.88 29.60
N LYS A 501 -19.01 3.86 30.50
CA LYS A 501 -19.85 5.06 30.59
C LYS A 501 -19.61 5.98 29.40
N LYS A 502 -18.34 6.17 29.01
CA LYS A 502 -17.95 6.99 27.85
C LYS A 502 -18.43 6.38 26.53
N TYR A 503 -18.35 5.06 26.42
CA TYR A 503 -18.77 4.29 25.25
C TYR A 503 -19.81 3.24 25.67
N PRO A 504 -21.11 3.58 25.63
CA PRO A 504 -22.16 2.68 26.10
C PRO A 504 -22.36 1.46 25.21
N TYR A 505 -22.58 0.30 25.82
CA TYR A 505 -22.81 -0.99 25.16
C TYR A 505 -23.84 -0.90 24.03
N LYS A 506 -25.01 -0.31 24.31
CA LYS A 506 -26.09 -0.15 23.32
C LYS A 506 -25.62 0.50 22.01
N LYS A 507 -24.70 1.46 22.06
CA LYS A 507 -24.16 2.12 20.87
C LYS A 507 -23.27 1.16 20.08
N SER A 508 -22.36 0.46 20.75
CA SER A 508 -21.49 -0.54 20.11
C SER A 508 -22.32 -1.63 19.42
N THR A 509 -23.30 -2.21 20.12
CA THR A 509 -24.13 -3.29 19.55
C THR A 509 -24.97 -2.81 18.37
N GLN A 510 -25.43 -1.55 18.38
CA GLN A 510 -26.16 -0.98 17.23
C GLN A 510 -25.26 -0.89 16.00
N ILE A 511 -24.03 -0.40 16.16
CA ILE A 511 -23.04 -0.32 15.07
C ILE A 511 -22.72 -1.71 14.53
N VAL A 512 -22.57 -2.70 15.41
CA VAL A 512 -22.36 -4.09 15.00
C VAL A 512 -23.51 -4.57 14.13
N LYS A 513 -24.76 -4.33 14.52
CA LYS A 513 -25.95 -4.74 13.75
C LYS A 513 -26.04 -4.05 12.40
N ASP A 514 -25.80 -2.74 12.37
CA ASP A 514 -25.94 -1.93 11.15
C ASP A 514 -24.81 -2.17 10.15
N GLY A 515 -23.62 -2.51 10.66
CA GLY A 515 -22.41 -2.74 9.88
C GLY A 515 -22.08 -4.20 9.57
N TRP A 516 -22.87 -5.15 10.08
CA TRP A 516 -22.57 -6.59 9.97
C TRP A 516 -22.56 -7.08 8.51
N LYS A 517 -23.46 -6.53 7.70
CA LYS A 517 -23.55 -6.71 6.25
C LYS A 517 -23.12 -5.43 5.56
#